data_AF-A0A517PM46-F1
#
_entry.id   AF-A0A517PM46-F1
#
_cell.length_a   1.000
_cell.length_b   1.000
_cell.length_c   1.000
_cell.angle_alpha   90.00
_cell.angle_beta   90.00
_cell.angle_gamma   90.00
#
_symmetry.space_group_name_H-M   'P 1'
#
loop_
_entity.id
_entity.type
_entity.pdbx_description
1 polymer ?
#
loop_
_entity_poly.entity_id
_entity_poly.type
_entity_poly.pdbx_seq_one_letter_code
_entity_poly.pdbx_strand_id
1 'polypeptide(L)'
;MSTIAHKEELPPGLAFLGNSMLFLGLSILALSFIGTEWLPFEMPRSWYSSPSIWKLLALGLSGGGVAVLHQVSKVEMKKQLRQQPIVQDADWMPEEPGQRFESLTVYTKHDCPLCEEAIDILEDYAAYLPAWEMIDIFSDPALVEKFGTCVPVVLIDGKIRFRGRINEVLLRRMIVASPVTQAIKKKCGCNKQGCGCQRKNPDAAATGESSGCGGQCRCA
;
A
#
# COMPACT_ATOMS: atom_id res chain seq x y z
N MET A 1 -7.41 17.96 -28.15
CA MET A 1 -6.25 18.69 -27.59
C MET A 1 -6.46 18.83 -26.09
N SER A 2 -5.98 17.85 -25.35
CA SER A 2 -6.25 17.68 -23.92
C SER A 2 -5.29 18.52 -23.10
N THR A 3 -5.76 19.65 -22.57
CA THR A 3 -5.07 20.43 -21.52
C THR A 3 -5.68 20.09 -20.17
N ILE A 4 -5.45 18.87 -19.69
CA ILE A 4 -5.89 18.44 -18.35
C ILE A 4 -4.67 17.88 -17.61
N ALA A 5 -4.42 18.46 -16.43
CA ALA A 5 -3.56 17.98 -15.34
C ALA A 5 -2.04 18.23 -15.42
N HIS A 6 -1.61 19.46 -15.09
CA HIS A 6 -0.27 19.77 -14.56
C HIS A 6 -0.36 20.60 -13.26
N LYS A 7 -1.28 20.28 -12.34
CA LYS A 7 -1.55 21.14 -11.18
C LYS A 7 -0.87 20.75 -9.86
N GLU A 8 -0.19 19.59 -9.76
CA GLU A 8 0.43 19.18 -8.47
C GLU A 8 1.89 18.70 -8.57
N GLU A 9 2.58 18.93 -9.69
CA GLU A 9 4.02 18.69 -9.76
C GLU A 9 4.74 19.89 -9.12
N LEU A 10 5.13 19.74 -7.85
CA LEU A 10 5.89 20.75 -7.12
C LEU A 10 7.20 21.07 -7.89
N PRO A 11 7.56 22.34 -8.10
CA PRO A 11 8.71 22.67 -8.93
C PRO A 11 10.00 22.06 -8.33
N PRO A 12 10.83 21.41 -9.16
CA PRO A 12 12.09 20.85 -8.69
C PRO A 12 12.94 21.98 -8.11
N GLY A 13 13.32 21.84 -6.83
CA GLY A 13 14.10 22.84 -6.11
C GLY A 13 13.34 23.65 -5.04
N LEU A 14 12.02 23.50 -4.89
CA LEU A 14 11.29 24.21 -3.81
C LEU A 14 11.76 23.81 -2.40
N ALA A 15 12.11 22.54 -2.21
CA ALA A 15 12.72 22.07 -0.96
C ALA A 15 14.09 22.72 -0.70
N PHE A 16 14.90 22.88 -1.75
CA PHE A 16 16.19 23.55 -1.68
C PHE A 16 16.05 25.03 -1.36
N LEU A 17 15.05 25.71 -1.95
CA LEU A 17 14.72 27.10 -1.66
C LEU A 17 14.28 27.27 -0.20
N GLY A 18 13.38 26.41 0.29
CA GLY A 18 12.89 26.44 1.67
C GLY A 18 14.02 26.26 2.69
N ASN A 19 14.90 25.28 2.44
CA ASN A 19 16.07 25.03 3.27
C ASN A 19 17.06 26.21 3.25
N SER A 20 17.33 26.76 2.06
CA SER A 20 18.22 27.92 1.89
C SER A 20 17.71 29.15 2.62
N MET A 21 16.41 29.47 2.51
CA MET A 21 15.81 30.59 3.24
C MET A 21 15.87 30.40 4.76
N LEU A 22 15.59 29.19 5.24
CA LEU A 22 15.63 28.87 6.67
C LEU A 22 17.05 29.04 7.23
N PHE A 23 18.05 28.46 6.57
CA PHE A 23 19.44 28.56 7.00
C PHE A 23 19.97 30.00 6.95
N LEU A 24 19.66 30.76 5.90
CA LEU A 24 20.03 32.17 5.82
C LEU A 24 19.37 33.00 6.93
N GLY A 25 18.08 32.78 7.20
CA GLY A 25 17.36 33.44 8.29
C GLY A 25 17.94 33.12 9.66
N LEU A 26 18.17 31.85 9.98
CA LEU A 26 18.78 31.42 11.24
C LEU A 26 20.21 31.94 11.41
N SER A 27 21.00 31.97 10.33
CA SER A 27 22.39 32.45 10.37
C SER A 27 22.44 33.96 10.66
N ILE A 28 21.60 34.77 10.01
CA ILE A 28 21.47 36.21 10.29
C ILE A 28 20.98 36.43 11.73
N LEU A 29 20.00 35.64 12.20
CA LEU A 29 19.51 35.72 13.57
C LEU A 29 20.62 35.40 14.58
N ALA A 30 21.38 34.33 14.36
CA ALA A 30 22.48 33.92 15.22
C ALA A 30 23.59 34.98 15.29
N LEU A 31 24.00 35.55 14.16
CA LEU A 31 24.97 36.65 14.10
C LEU A 31 24.50 37.89 14.88
N SER A 32 23.19 38.14 14.94
CA SER A 32 22.64 39.25 15.72
C SER A 32 22.73 39.02 17.24
N PHE A 33 22.80 37.78 17.71
CA PHE A 33 22.89 37.42 19.13
C PHE A 33 24.32 37.18 19.60
N ILE A 34 25.14 36.51 18.79
CA ILE A 34 26.50 36.08 19.14
C ILE A 34 27.51 37.24 18.98
N GLY A 35 27.15 38.25 18.19
CA GLY A 35 28.05 39.34 17.85
C GLY A 35 28.94 39.01 16.66
N THR A 36 29.63 40.02 16.14
CA THR A 36 30.37 39.98 14.87
C THR A 36 31.89 39.98 15.07
N GLU A 37 32.37 39.88 16.30
CA GLU A 37 33.78 40.06 16.69
C GLU A 37 34.72 39.00 16.07
N TRP A 38 34.20 37.84 15.69
CA TRP A 38 34.95 36.74 15.10
C TRP A 38 35.02 36.74 13.56
N LEU A 39 34.38 37.71 12.86
CA LEU A 39 34.29 37.69 11.40
C LEU A 39 35.49 38.39 10.74
N PRO A 40 36.05 37.83 9.64
CA PRO A 40 37.16 38.44 8.92
C PRO A 40 36.75 39.61 8.01
N PHE A 41 35.47 40.02 8.02
CA PHE A 41 34.92 41.08 7.18
C PHE A 41 34.07 42.07 7.97
N GLU A 42 34.03 43.32 7.52
CA GLU A 42 33.24 44.38 8.15
C GLU A 42 31.76 44.30 7.75
N MET A 43 30.88 44.41 8.74
CA MET A 43 29.43 44.40 8.52
C MET A 43 28.94 45.76 8.02
N PRO A 44 27.83 45.81 7.25
CA PRO A 44 27.24 47.06 6.80
C PRO A 44 26.90 47.98 7.97
N ARG A 45 27.04 49.30 7.80
CA ARG A 45 26.72 50.29 8.87
C ARG A 45 25.30 50.15 9.44
N SER A 46 24.34 49.70 8.63
CA SER A 46 22.94 49.47 9.04
C SER A 46 22.78 48.34 10.06
N TRP A 47 23.75 47.42 10.15
CA TRP A 47 23.76 46.33 11.14
C TRP A 47 23.83 46.87 12.58
N TYR A 48 24.63 47.91 12.79
CA TYR A 48 24.80 48.55 14.09
C TYR A 48 23.81 49.71 14.31
N SER A 49 23.52 50.49 13.26
CA SER A 49 22.62 51.64 13.36
C SER A 49 21.16 51.24 13.60
N SER A 50 20.74 50.07 13.10
CA SER A 50 19.34 49.62 13.17
C SER A 50 19.24 48.09 13.31
N PRO A 51 19.57 47.52 14.48
CA PRO A 51 19.60 46.08 14.69
C PRO A 51 18.21 45.41 14.50
N SER A 52 17.14 46.15 14.78
CA SER A 52 15.76 45.67 14.67
C SER A 52 15.37 45.30 13.23
N ILE A 53 15.89 46.02 12.22
CA ILE A 53 15.59 45.75 10.81
C ILE A 53 16.10 44.36 10.41
N TRP A 54 17.33 44.03 10.81
CA TRP A 54 17.95 42.74 10.51
C TRP A 54 17.29 41.57 11.26
N LYS A 55 16.83 41.78 12.50
CA LYS A 55 16.06 40.77 13.25
C LYS A 55 14.71 40.46 12.62
N LEU A 56 13.98 41.50 12.15
CA LEU A 56 12.70 41.31 11.46
C LEU A 56 12.89 40.60 10.12
N LEU A 57 13.96 40.93 9.37
CA LEU A 57 14.31 40.24 8.14
C LEU A 57 14.63 38.76 8.41
N ALA A 58 15.42 38.46 9.44
CA ALA A 58 15.78 37.10 9.82
C ALA A 58 14.56 36.24 10.21
N LEU A 59 13.63 36.81 11.00
CA LEU A 59 12.36 36.16 11.36
C LEU A 59 11.48 35.93 10.13
N GLY A 60 11.42 36.90 9.21
CA GLY A 60 10.67 36.78 7.96
C GLY A 60 11.21 35.66 7.05
N LEU A 61 12.53 35.59 6.85
CA LEU A 61 13.15 34.52 6.07
C LEU A 61 12.96 33.15 6.72
N SER A 62 13.15 33.05 8.03
CA SER A 62 13.00 31.79 8.78
C SER A 62 11.55 31.30 8.74
N GLY A 63 10.59 32.20 8.99
CA GLY A 63 9.16 31.90 8.93
C GLY A 63 8.71 31.49 7.52
N GLY A 64 9.19 32.21 6.49
CA GLY A 64 8.96 31.86 5.09
C GLY A 64 9.53 30.48 4.73
N GLY A 65 10.77 30.20 5.12
CA GLY A 65 11.42 28.91 4.91
C GLY A 65 10.67 27.75 5.58
N VAL A 66 10.25 27.91 6.84
CA VAL A 66 9.44 26.92 7.56
C VAL A 66 8.09 26.69 6.88
N ALA A 67 7.40 27.76 6.45
CA ALA A 67 6.12 27.64 5.75
C ALA A 67 6.24 26.87 4.42
N VAL A 68 7.30 27.15 3.64
CA VAL A 68 7.60 26.43 2.40
C VAL A 68 7.89 24.95 2.68
N LEU A 69 8.79 24.65 3.62
CA LEU A 69 9.11 23.27 3.99
C LEU A 69 7.91 22.49 4.54
N HIS A 70 7.02 23.16 5.28
CA HIS A 70 5.79 22.55 5.79
C HIS A 70 4.77 22.26 4.68
N GLN A 71 4.76 23.04 3.59
CA GLN A 71 4.00 22.70 2.39
C GLN A 71 4.61 21.51 1.66
N VAL A 72 5.95 21.50 1.48
CA VAL A 72 6.66 20.36 0.88
C VAL A 72 6.39 19.08 1.65
N SER A 73 6.49 19.11 2.99
CA SER A 73 6.28 17.92 3.83
C SER A 73 4.84 17.41 3.75
N LYS A 74 3.84 18.29 3.71
CA LYS A 74 2.43 17.89 3.52
C LYS A 74 2.19 17.23 2.17
N VAL A 75 2.77 17.78 1.10
CA VAL A 75 2.65 17.22 -0.26
C VAL A 75 3.35 15.88 -0.35
N GLU A 76 4.58 15.79 0.17
CA GLU A 76 5.36 14.55 0.17
C GLU A 76 4.67 13.45 1.00
N MET A 77 4.12 13.78 2.18
CA MET A 77 3.34 12.84 2.98
C MET A 77 2.10 12.33 2.25
N LYS A 78 1.34 13.22 1.59
CA LYS A 78 0.15 12.82 0.81
C LYS A 78 0.54 11.94 -0.38
N LYS A 79 1.68 12.22 -1.02
CA LYS A 79 2.23 11.39 -2.09
C LYS A 79 2.65 10.02 -1.57
N GLN A 80 3.34 9.97 -0.44
CA GLN A 80 3.74 8.74 0.23
C GLN A 80 2.53 7.91 0.68
N LEU A 81 1.46 8.52 1.21
CA LEU A 81 0.21 7.80 1.50
C LEU A 81 -0.46 7.24 0.24
N ARG A 82 -0.43 7.96 -0.89
CA ARG A 82 -0.97 7.47 -2.16
C ARG A 82 -0.11 6.40 -2.82
N GLN A 83 1.21 6.47 -2.64
CA GLN A 83 2.19 5.55 -3.20
C GLN A 83 2.56 4.41 -2.24
N GLN A 84 2.06 4.44 -1.00
CA GLN A 84 2.20 3.32 -0.08
C GLN A 84 1.64 2.10 -0.80
N PRO A 85 2.51 1.13 -1.15
CA PRO A 85 2.02 -0.12 -1.67
C PRO A 85 1.12 -0.66 -0.59
N ILE A 86 -0.10 -1.02 -0.98
CA ILE A 86 -0.90 -1.93 -0.18
C ILE A 86 0.06 -3.08 0.12
N VAL A 87 0.40 -3.27 1.40
CA VAL A 87 1.26 -4.36 1.83
C VAL A 87 0.54 -5.63 1.36
N GLN A 88 1.00 -6.18 0.24
CA GLN A 88 0.75 -7.56 -0.13
C GLN A 88 1.49 -8.36 0.93
N ASP A 89 0.85 -8.57 2.09
CA ASP A 89 1.34 -9.52 3.08
C ASP A 89 1.45 -10.85 2.34
N ALA A 90 2.68 -11.25 2.04
CA ALA A 90 3.01 -12.56 1.48
C ALA A 90 2.59 -13.69 2.46
N ASP A 91 2.36 -13.33 3.72
CA ASP A 91 1.91 -14.21 4.80
C ASP A 91 0.40 -14.07 5.10
N TRP A 92 -0.40 -13.52 4.18
CA TRP A 92 -1.83 -13.39 4.42
C TRP A 92 -2.53 -14.75 4.42
N MET A 93 -3.13 -15.11 5.54
CA MET A 93 -3.92 -16.32 5.72
C MET A 93 -5.12 -16.02 6.63
N PRO A 94 -6.35 -16.39 6.25
CA PRO A 94 -7.52 -16.27 7.11
C PRO A 94 -7.42 -17.25 8.29
N GLU A 95 -8.04 -16.91 9.43
CA GLU A 95 -8.03 -17.76 10.65
C GLU A 95 -8.60 -19.16 10.40
N GLU A 96 -9.56 -19.28 9.50
CA GLU A 96 -10.18 -20.55 9.11
C GLU A 96 -9.83 -20.93 7.67
N PRO A 97 -9.04 -22.00 7.44
CA PRO A 97 -8.73 -22.48 6.10
C PRO A 97 -9.93 -23.22 5.50
N GLY A 98 -10.23 -22.97 4.23
CA GLY A 98 -11.31 -23.66 3.53
C GLY A 98 -11.82 -22.92 2.30
N GLN A 99 -12.49 -23.65 1.41
CA GLN A 99 -13.18 -23.08 0.26
C GLN A 99 -14.47 -22.38 0.72
N ARG A 100 -14.69 -21.15 0.26
CA ARG A 100 -15.77 -20.29 0.77
C ARG A 100 -16.85 -19.93 -0.24
N PHE A 101 -16.59 -20.13 -1.52
CA PHE A 101 -17.53 -19.82 -2.61
C PHE A 101 -17.93 -21.08 -3.37
N GLU A 102 -19.10 -21.04 -4.01
CA GLU A 102 -19.67 -22.15 -4.75
C GLU A 102 -19.19 -22.17 -6.21
N SER A 103 -19.14 -21.00 -6.85
CA SER A 103 -18.74 -20.88 -8.26
C SER A 103 -17.87 -19.66 -8.53
N LEU A 104 -16.94 -19.80 -9.48
CA LEU A 104 -16.07 -18.75 -9.97
C LEU A 104 -15.98 -18.86 -11.50
N THR A 105 -16.30 -17.78 -12.20
CA THR A 105 -16.24 -17.70 -13.67
C THR A 105 -15.45 -16.46 -14.06
N VAL A 106 -14.51 -16.59 -14.99
CA VAL A 106 -13.68 -15.49 -15.48
C VAL A 106 -13.94 -15.29 -16.96
N TYR A 107 -14.52 -14.15 -17.32
CA TYR A 107 -14.62 -13.73 -18.71
C TYR A 107 -13.30 -13.09 -19.15
N THR A 108 -12.71 -13.64 -20.20
CA THR A 108 -11.40 -13.25 -20.74
C THR A 108 -11.49 -12.96 -22.24
N LYS A 109 -10.37 -12.54 -22.83
CA LYS A 109 -10.18 -12.44 -24.28
C LYS A 109 -8.74 -12.80 -24.62
N HIS A 110 -8.49 -13.12 -25.89
CA HIS A 110 -7.15 -13.33 -26.41
C HIS A 110 -6.28 -12.05 -26.30
N ASP A 111 -4.97 -12.25 -26.11
CA ASP A 111 -3.95 -11.20 -26.02
C ASP A 111 -4.29 -10.09 -25.00
N CYS A 112 -4.55 -10.49 -23.76
CA CYS A 112 -5.00 -9.60 -22.68
C CYS A 112 -4.09 -9.69 -21.45
N PRO A 113 -3.11 -8.78 -21.30
CA PRO A 113 -2.21 -8.76 -20.14
C PRO A 113 -2.93 -8.60 -18.80
N LEU A 114 -4.05 -7.87 -18.77
CA LEU A 114 -4.87 -7.73 -17.56
C LEU A 114 -5.56 -9.04 -17.17
N CYS A 115 -5.87 -9.88 -18.16
CA CYS A 115 -6.51 -11.17 -17.93
C CYS A 115 -5.50 -12.16 -17.37
N GLU A 116 -4.24 -12.13 -17.85
CA GLU A 116 -3.11 -12.87 -17.27
C GLU A 116 -2.88 -12.43 -15.81
N GLU A 117 -2.77 -11.12 -15.55
CA GLU A 117 -2.62 -10.57 -14.18
C GLU A 117 -3.77 -11.04 -13.25
N ALA A 118 -5.00 -11.09 -13.76
CA ALA A 118 -6.13 -11.59 -12.99
C ALA A 118 -6.04 -13.10 -12.69
N ILE A 119 -5.52 -13.91 -13.60
CA ILE A 119 -5.34 -15.34 -13.40
C ILE A 119 -4.26 -15.59 -12.35
N ASP A 120 -3.11 -14.92 -12.47
CA ASP A 120 -2.01 -15.03 -11.50
C ASP A 120 -2.50 -14.75 -10.08
N ILE A 121 -3.28 -13.67 -9.91
CA ILE A 121 -3.90 -13.34 -8.63
C ILE A 121 -4.85 -14.45 -8.16
N LEU A 122 -5.72 -14.98 -9.02
CA LEU A 122 -6.67 -16.03 -8.62
C LEU A 122 -5.94 -17.34 -8.24
N GLU A 123 -4.83 -17.65 -8.90
CA GLU A 123 -3.96 -18.80 -8.58
C GLU A 123 -3.35 -18.67 -7.18
N ASP A 124 -2.87 -17.49 -6.81
CA ASP A 124 -2.33 -17.22 -5.46
C ASP A 124 -3.36 -17.50 -4.34
N TYR A 125 -4.66 -17.33 -4.63
CA TYR A 125 -5.75 -17.57 -3.67
C TYR A 125 -6.56 -18.85 -3.96
N ALA A 126 -6.09 -19.73 -4.84
CA ALA A 126 -6.82 -20.93 -5.27
C ALA A 126 -7.23 -21.85 -4.10
N ALA A 127 -6.50 -21.85 -2.98
CA ALA A 127 -6.84 -22.62 -1.79
C ALA A 127 -8.18 -22.19 -1.13
N TYR A 128 -8.64 -20.97 -1.37
CA TYR A 128 -9.87 -20.40 -0.78
C TYR A 128 -11.01 -20.26 -1.78
N LEU A 129 -10.70 -20.39 -3.08
CA LEU A 129 -11.61 -20.21 -4.19
C LEU A 129 -12.03 -21.57 -4.78
N PRO A 130 -13.25 -21.69 -5.33
CA PRO A 130 -13.63 -22.84 -6.13
C PRO A 130 -12.78 -22.89 -7.42
N ALA A 131 -12.75 -24.06 -8.06
CA ALA A 131 -12.26 -24.16 -9.42
C ALA A 131 -13.01 -23.17 -10.34
N TRP A 132 -12.28 -22.53 -11.25
CA TRP A 132 -12.85 -21.56 -12.16
C TRP A 132 -12.80 -22.01 -13.61
N GLU A 133 -13.76 -21.50 -14.37
CA GLU A 133 -13.79 -21.64 -15.82
C GLU A 133 -13.44 -20.31 -16.49
N MET A 134 -12.70 -20.40 -17.59
CA MET A 134 -12.39 -19.26 -18.45
C MET A 134 -13.33 -19.26 -19.65
N ILE A 135 -14.07 -18.18 -19.83
CA ILE A 135 -14.99 -18.02 -20.96
C ILE A 135 -14.48 -16.87 -21.82
N ASP A 136 -14.17 -17.15 -23.09
CA ASP A 136 -13.82 -16.12 -24.05
C ASP A 136 -15.08 -15.31 -24.41
N ILE A 137 -15.02 -13.99 -24.24
CA ILE A 137 -16.16 -13.13 -24.59
C ILE A 137 -16.49 -13.16 -26.08
N PHE A 138 -15.55 -13.52 -26.95
CA PHE A 138 -15.80 -13.61 -28.40
C PHE A 138 -16.63 -14.84 -28.79
N SER A 139 -16.91 -15.76 -27.87
CA SER A 139 -17.79 -16.91 -28.15
C SER A 139 -19.27 -16.54 -28.31
N ASP A 140 -19.69 -15.40 -27.76
CA ASP A 140 -21.08 -14.92 -27.80
C ASP A 140 -21.12 -13.40 -28.05
N PRO A 141 -21.76 -12.94 -29.14
CA PRO A 141 -21.94 -11.51 -29.41
C PRO A 141 -22.55 -10.72 -28.24
N ALA A 142 -23.43 -11.33 -27.43
CA ALA A 142 -24.03 -10.67 -26.28
C ALA A 142 -23.01 -10.40 -25.15
N LEU A 143 -22.00 -11.26 -24.99
CA LEU A 143 -20.91 -11.05 -24.03
C LEU A 143 -19.97 -9.95 -24.50
N VAL A 144 -19.70 -9.85 -25.81
CA VAL A 144 -18.90 -8.77 -26.39
C VAL A 144 -19.54 -7.41 -26.12
N GLU A 145 -20.85 -7.28 -26.37
CA GLU A 145 -21.59 -6.04 -26.11
C GLU A 145 -21.53 -5.65 -24.62
N LYS A 146 -21.62 -6.64 -23.73
CA LYS A 146 -21.68 -6.41 -22.29
C LYS A 146 -20.32 -6.14 -21.63
N PHE A 147 -19.26 -6.81 -22.10
CA PHE A 147 -17.97 -6.87 -21.40
C PHE A 147 -16.76 -6.47 -22.26
N GLY A 148 -16.92 -6.16 -23.54
CA GLY A 148 -15.82 -5.93 -24.49
C GLY A 148 -14.78 -4.87 -24.05
N THR A 149 -15.17 -3.90 -23.21
CA THR A 149 -14.29 -2.83 -22.70
C THR A 149 -13.79 -3.04 -21.28
N CYS A 150 -14.23 -4.09 -20.58
CA CYS A 150 -14.01 -4.27 -19.14
C CYS A 150 -13.49 -5.66 -18.75
N VAL A 151 -13.03 -6.46 -19.71
CA VAL A 151 -12.33 -7.72 -19.42
C VAL A 151 -10.98 -7.47 -18.73
N PRO A 152 -10.55 -8.33 -17.79
CA PRO A 152 -11.25 -9.51 -17.27
C PRO A 152 -12.45 -9.17 -16.38
N VAL A 153 -13.51 -9.98 -16.46
CA VAL A 153 -14.68 -9.86 -15.58
C VAL A 153 -14.80 -11.13 -14.74
N VAL A 154 -14.74 -10.97 -13.42
CA VAL A 154 -14.76 -12.10 -12.47
C VAL A 154 -16.11 -12.17 -11.78
N LEU A 155 -16.76 -13.33 -11.87
CA LEU A 155 -18.03 -13.63 -11.24
C LEU A 155 -17.80 -14.64 -10.12
N ILE A 156 -18.26 -14.31 -8.92
CA ILE A 156 -18.25 -15.21 -7.75
C ILE A 156 -19.68 -15.40 -7.27
N ASP A 157 -20.13 -16.66 -7.20
CA ASP A 157 -21.50 -17.06 -6.89
C ASP A 157 -22.52 -16.35 -7.82
N GLY A 158 -22.20 -16.31 -9.12
CA GLY A 158 -23.02 -15.67 -10.15
C GLY A 158 -23.06 -14.13 -10.11
N LYS A 159 -22.33 -13.47 -9.20
CA LYS A 159 -22.27 -12.01 -9.08
C LYS A 159 -20.93 -11.47 -9.56
N ILE A 160 -20.96 -10.42 -10.39
CA ILE A 160 -19.74 -9.74 -10.83
C ILE A 160 -19.09 -9.05 -9.63
N ARG A 161 -17.87 -9.49 -9.26
CA ARG A 161 -17.08 -8.88 -8.17
C ARG A 161 -15.98 -7.97 -8.68
N PHE A 162 -15.38 -8.30 -9.83
CA PHE A 162 -14.29 -7.52 -10.41
C PHE A 162 -14.49 -7.28 -11.90
N ARG A 163 -13.96 -6.15 -12.37
CA ARG A 163 -13.91 -5.74 -13.78
C ARG A 163 -12.56 -5.09 -14.04
N GLY A 164 -11.86 -5.48 -15.10
CA GLY A 164 -10.60 -4.92 -15.55
C GLY A 164 -9.38 -5.28 -14.67
N ARG A 165 -9.43 -5.04 -13.36
CA ARG A 165 -8.38 -5.47 -12.42
C ARG A 165 -8.98 -6.06 -11.15
N ILE A 166 -8.32 -7.07 -10.62
CA ILE A 166 -8.65 -7.63 -9.31
C ILE A 166 -7.92 -6.80 -8.25
N ASN A 167 -8.68 -6.26 -7.30
CA ASN A 167 -8.09 -5.65 -6.11
C ASN A 167 -7.93 -6.74 -5.05
N GLU A 168 -6.69 -7.16 -4.81
CA GLU A 168 -6.39 -8.22 -3.84
C GLU A 168 -6.91 -7.93 -2.43
N VAL A 169 -6.90 -6.68 -1.96
CA VAL A 169 -7.44 -6.34 -0.63
C VAL A 169 -8.92 -6.64 -0.55
N LEU A 170 -9.66 -6.30 -1.61
CA LEU A 170 -11.09 -6.59 -1.68
C LEU A 170 -11.32 -8.10 -1.79
N LEU A 171 -10.50 -8.83 -2.55
CA LEU A 171 -10.57 -10.29 -2.63
C LEU A 171 -10.35 -10.93 -1.25
N ARG A 172 -9.27 -10.55 -0.55
CA ARG A 172 -8.94 -10.99 0.81
C ARG A 172 -10.09 -10.72 1.79
N ARG A 173 -10.66 -9.51 1.76
CA ARG A 173 -11.80 -9.13 2.60
C ARG A 173 -13.04 -9.98 2.29
N MET A 174 -13.33 -10.24 1.02
CA MET A 174 -14.43 -11.11 0.63
C MET A 174 -14.24 -12.55 1.10
N ILE A 175 -13.03 -13.08 1.00
CA ILE A 175 -12.70 -14.42 1.52
C ILE A 175 -12.98 -14.44 3.02
N VAL A 176 -12.44 -13.50 3.80
CA VAL A 176 -12.61 -13.45 5.27
C VAL A 176 -14.07 -13.30 5.68
N ALA A 177 -14.85 -12.47 4.98
CA ALA A 177 -16.24 -12.22 5.30
C ALA A 177 -17.19 -13.39 4.93
N SER A 178 -16.77 -14.30 4.07
CA SER A 178 -17.60 -15.41 3.62
C SER A 178 -17.44 -16.60 4.58
N PRO A 179 -18.53 -17.33 4.92
CA PRO A 179 -18.44 -18.54 5.73
C PRO A 179 -17.73 -19.67 4.96
N VAL A 180 -17.12 -20.62 5.68
CA VAL A 180 -16.48 -21.78 5.05
C VAL A 180 -17.56 -22.75 4.55
N THR A 181 -17.61 -22.96 3.23
CA THR A 181 -18.59 -23.84 2.57
C THR A 181 -18.08 -25.28 2.50
N GLN A 182 -16.76 -25.47 2.34
CA GLN A 182 -16.12 -26.78 2.41
C GLN A 182 -14.84 -26.69 3.23
N ALA A 183 -14.81 -27.37 4.38
CA ALA A 183 -13.57 -27.60 5.10
C ALA A 183 -12.68 -28.49 4.22
N ILE A 184 -11.48 -28.02 3.88
CA ILE A 184 -10.49 -28.83 3.16
C ILE A 184 -10.30 -30.11 3.98
N LYS A 185 -10.74 -31.25 3.44
CA LYS A 185 -10.46 -32.56 4.04
C LYS A 185 -8.93 -32.71 4.06
N LYS A 186 -8.30 -32.45 5.20
CA LYS A 186 -6.88 -32.75 5.41
C LYS A 186 -6.67 -34.25 5.23
N LYS A 187 -6.30 -34.68 4.03
CA LYS A 187 -5.62 -35.96 3.85
C LYS A 187 -4.24 -35.73 4.47
N CYS A 188 -4.01 -36.27 5.66
CA CYS A 188 -2.70 -36.19 6.31
C CYS A 188 -1.66 -36.78 5.35
N GLY A 189 -0.89 -35.91 4.71
CA GLY A 189 0.25 -36.25 3.87
C GLY A 189 1.38 -35.31 4.29
N CYS A 190 2.39 -35.86 4.95
CA CYS A 190 3.57 -35.11 5.37
C CYS A 190 4.35 -34.65 4.12
N ASN A 191 4.21 -33.37 3.76
CA ASN A 191 5.22 -32.67 2.95
C ASN A 191 6.04 -31.80 3.92
N LYS A 192 7.37 -31.75 3.72
CA LYS A 192 8.40 -31.11 4.56
C LYS A 192 8.23 -29.59 4.76
N GLN A 193 7.14 -29.00 4.28
CA GLN A 193 6.80 -27.58 4.40
C GLN A 193 5.74 -27.32 5.48
N GLY A 194 5.23 -28.36 6.17
CA GLY A 194 4.03 -28.27 7.01
C GLY A 194 4.23 -28.58 8.50
N CYS A 195 5.12 -27.89 9.21
CA CYS A 195 5.03 -27.81 10.67
C CYS A 195 4.43 -26.47 11.08
N GLY A 196 3.10 -26.45 11.21
CA GLY A 196 2.36 -25.35 11.83
C GLY A 196 2.58 -25.33 13.33
N CYS A 197 3.47 -24.45 13.80
CA CYS A 197 3.56 -24.10 15.22
C CYS A 197 2.46 -23.05 15.51
N GLN A 198 1.37 -23.45 16.17
CA GLN A 198 0.43 -22.48 16.73
C GLN A 198 1.12 -21.72 17.87
N ARG A 199 1.12 -20.37 17.82
CA ARG A 199 1.48 -19.52 18.98
C ARG A 199 0.44 -19.77 20.07
N LYS A 200 0.85 -20.35 21.20
CA LYS A 200 -0.01 -20.47 22.39
C LYS A 200 -0.30 -19.07 22.93
N ASN A 201 -1.58 -18.74 23.09
CA ASN A 201 -2.06 -17.59 23.84
C ASN A 201 -1.80 -17.84 25.34
N PRO A 202 -1.10 -16.95 26.08
CA PRO A 202 -0.68 -17.22 27.46
C PRO A 202 -1.80 -17.23 28.51
N ASP A 203 -3.04 -16.86 28.17
CA ASP A 203 -4.10 -16.62 29.17
C ASP A 203 -5.25 -17.64 29.19
N ALA A 204 -5.15 -18.75 28.43
CA ALA A 204 -6.21 -19.78 28.43
C ALA A 204 -5.93 -20.87 29.48
N ALA A 205 -6.63 -20.75 30.61
CA ALA A 205 -6.69 -21.77 31.66
C ALA A 205 -7.15 -23.13 31.10
N ALA A 206 -6.47 -24.18 31.56
CA ALA A 206 -6.60 -25.56 31.14
C ALA A 206 -8.01 -26.14 31.39
N THR A 207 -8.66 -26.61 30.33
CA THR A 207 -9.41 -27.89 30.29
C THR A 207 -9.87 -28.13 28.85
N GLY A 208 -9.41 -29.23 28.23
CA GLY A 208 -9.82 -29.66 26.90
C GLY A 208 -8.89 -30.73 26.36
N GLU A 209 -9.38 -31.96 26.30
CA GLU A 209 -8.66 -33.18 25.94
C GLU A 209 -7.81 -33.05 24.67
N SER A 210 -6.51 -33.29 24.82
CA SER A 210 -5.64 -33.60 23.69
C SER A 210 -5.97 -34.99 23.18
N SER A 211 -6.78 -35.11 22.12
CA SER A 211 -6.78 -36.32 21.30
C SER A 211 -5.48 -36.35 20.49
N GLY A 212 -4.41 -36.77 21.16
CA GLY A 212 -3.07 -36.81 20.61
C GLY A 212 -2.98 -37.73 19.38
N CYS A 213 -2.23 -37.28 18.37
CA CYS A 213 -1.64 -38.17 17.38
C CYS A 213 -0.83 -39.23 18.14
N GLY A 214 -1.20 -40.50 17.96
CA GLY A 214 -0.49 -41.65 18.54
C GLY A 214 1.01 -41.54 18.31
N GLY A 215 1.79 -41.80 19.36
CA GLY A 215 3.22 -41.49 19.49
C GLY A 215 4.18 -42.31 18.63
N GLN A 216 3.96 -42.36 17.32
CA GLN A 216 4.87 -43.00 16.36
C GLN A 216 5.10 -42.11 15.13
N CYS A 217 5.68 -40.93 15.37
CA CYS A 217 6.40 -40.21 14.33
C CYS A 217 7.88 -40.24 14.69
N ARG A 218 8.65 -41.12 14.03
CA ARG A 218 10.11 -41.14 14.12
C ARG A 218 10.64 -40.57 12.82
N CYS A 219 11.28 -39.40 12.88
CA CYS A 219 11.99 -38.84 11.73
C CYS A 219 13.23 -39.71 11.46
N ALA A 220 13.41 -40.12 10.20
CA ALA A 220 14.67 -40.66 9.69
C ALA A 220 15.63 -39.52 9.36
#